data_AF-A0A426XA05-F1
#
_entry.id   AF-A0A426XA05-F1
#
_cell.length_a   1.000
_cell.length_b   1.000
_cell.length_c   1.000
_cell.angle_alpha   90.00
_cell.angle_beta   90.00
_cell.angle_gamma   90.00
#
_symmetry.space_group_name_H-M   'P 1'
#
loop_
_entity.id
_entity.type
_entity.pdbx_description
1 polymer ?
#
loop_
_entity_poly.entity_id
_entity_poly.type
_entity_poly.pdbx_seq_one_letter_code
_entity_poly.pdbx_strand_id
1 'polypeptide(L)'
;MLPESRKLRPTDAAETAKLSEFQTELVHLGAVLNGDHAKDIYPHKLVVSMTVADGARYVQNALKTFFDECENCRNNGADGSHVVVVNNPARDATVQQETRSSWQKMLSCLL
;
A
#
# COMPACT_ATOMS: atom_id res chain seq x y z
N MET A 1 33.22 -12.04 -4.57
CA MET A 1 32.44 -11.42 -3.48
C MET A 1 32.15 -9.98 -3.83
N LEU A 2 30.92 -9.51 -3.62
CA LEU A 2 30.65 -8.07 -3.63
C LEU A 2 31.19 -7.46 -2.33
N PRO A 3 31.72 -6.23 -2.36
CA PRO A 3 32.15 -5.54 -1.15
C PRO A 3 30.95 -5.29 -0.22
N GLU A 4 31.20 -5.36 1.08
CA GLU A 4 30.26 -4.93 2.12
C GLU A 4 29.77 -3.51 1.84
N SER A 5 28.45 -3.32 1.82
CA SER A 5 27.85 -2.01 1.61
C SER A 5 28.22 -1.09 2.78
N ARG A 6 28.75 0.09 2.47
CA ARG A 6 29.03 1.10 3.52
C ARG A 6 27.73 1.60 4.13
N LYS A 7 27.73 1.79 5.45
CA LYS A 7 26.63 2.47 6.14
C LYS A 7 26.43 3.87 5.53
N LEU A 8 25.21 4.15 5.08
CA LEU A 8 24.84 5.45 4.51
C LEU A 8 24.62 6.52 5.59
N ARG A 9 24.42 6.12 6.84
CA ARG A 9 24.18 7.00 7.98
C ARG A 9 25.10 6.65 9.16
N PRO A 10 25.51 7.64 9.96
CA PRO A 10 26.37 7.43 11.12
C PRO A 10 25.63 6.75 12.29
N THR A 11 24.31 6.90 12.36
CA THR A 11 23.46 6.35 13.42
C THR A 11 22.41 5.41 12.86
N ASP A 12 21.78 4.61 13.72
CA ASP A 12 20.64 3.78 13.34
C ASP A 12 19.36 4.62 13.13
N ALA A 13 18.29 3.99 12.65
CA ALA A 13 17.00 4.64 12.48
C ALA A 13 16.41 4.97 13.86
N ALA A 14 15.83 6.17 13.98
CA ALA A 14 15.03 6.54 15.14
C ALA A 14 13.60 5.96 15.00
N GLU A 15 13.48 4.63 15.07
CA GLU A 15 12.26 3.87 14.72
C GLU A 15 10.98 4.37 15.40
N THR A 16 11.08 4.83 16.66
CA THR A 16 9.95 5.31 17.46
C THR A 16 9.69 6.82 17.35
N ALA A 17 10.57 7.56 16.66
CA ALA A 17 10.39 8.99 16.46
C ALA A 17 9.22 9.27 15.53
N LYS A 18 8.69 10.50 15.58
CA LYS A 18 7.74 10.99 14.58
C LYS A 18 8.42 11.11 13.21
N LEU A 19 7.60 11.01 12.17
CA LEU A 19 8.07 11.22 10.80
C LEU A 19 8.65 12.62 10.64
N SER A 20 9.76 12.72 9.91
CA SER A 20 10.19 13.98 9.33
C SER A 20 9.24 14.40 8.20
N GLU A 21 9.36 15.65 7.74
CA GLU A 21 8.61 16.14 6.57
C GLU A 21 8.84 15.25 5.35
N PHE A 22 10.10 14.98 5.00
CA PHE A 22 10.43 14.12 3.87
C PHE A 22 9.85 12.69 4.02
N GLN A 23 9.89 12.11 5.22
CA GLN A 23 9.29 10.80 5.46
C GLN A 23 7.76 10.84 5.33
N THR A 24 7.14 11.96 5.70
CA THR A 24 5.70 12.19 5.53
C THR A 24 5.34 12.23 4.05
N GLU A 25 6.12 12.93 3.22
CA GLU A 25 5.91 12.98 1.76
C GLU A 25 6.04 11.59 1.12
N LEU A 26 7.00 10.77 1.58
CA LEU A 26 7.12 9.39 1.10
C LEU A 26 5.89 8.54 1.45
N VAL A 27 5.31 8.73 2.64
CA VAL A 27 4.05 8.06 3.01
C VAL A 27 2.90 8.54 2.12
N HIS A 28 2.80 9.83 1.82
CA HIS A 28 1.78 10.35 0.90
C HIS A 28 1.94 9.80 -0.52
N LEU A 29 3.17 9.68 -1.03
CA LEU A 29 3.44 8.99 -2.30
C LEU A 29 2.99 7.53 -2.25
N GLY A 30 3.33 6.82 -1.17
CA GLY A 30 2.86 5.46 -0.92
C GLY A 30 1.34 5.36 -0.95
N ALA A 31 0.63 6.31 -0.33
CA ALA A 31 -0.83 6.34 -0.32
C ALA A 31 -1.43 6.53 -1.71
N VAL A 32 -0.81 7.34 -2.57
CA VAL A 32 -1.23 7.49 -3.97
C VAL A 32 -1.06 6.17 -4.71
N LEU A 33 0.12 5.53 -4.61
CA LEU A 33 0.40 4.24 -5.25
C LEU A 33 -0.52 3.12 -4.75
N ASN A 34 -0.85 3.13 -3.46
CA ASN A 34 -1.75 2.14 -2.86
C ASN A 34 -3.23 2.39 -3.21
N GLY A 35 -3.59 3.56 -3.76
CA GLY A 35 -4.97 3.97 -4.01
C GLY A 35 -5.67 4.61 -2.79
N ASP A 36 -4.99 4.74 -1.66
CA ASP A 36 -5.53 5.32 -0.41
C ASP A 36 -5.77 6.84 -0.51
N HIS A 37 -5.26 7.50 -1.55
CA HIS A 37 -5.56 8.91 -1.84
C HIS A 37 -7.07 9.18 -2.03
N ALA A 38 -7.85 8.15 -2.34
CA ALA A 38 -9.30 8.23 -2.45
C ALA A 38 -10.04 8.13 -1.10
N LYS A 39 -9.33 7.80 0.00
CA LYS A 39 -9.90 7.69 1.35
C LYS A 39 -9.94 9.05 2.06
N ASP A 40 -10.89 9.22 2.98
CA ASP A 40 -11.10 10.45 3.76
C ASP A 40 -9.98 10.76 4.79
N ILE A 41 -9.12 9.76 5.05
CA ILE A 41 -7.96 9.90 5.92
C ILE A 41 -6.78 10.62 5.23
N TYR A 42 -6.78 10.70 3.89
CA TYR A 42 -5.75 11.36 3.12
C TYR A 42 -6.03 12.87 2.97
N PRO A 43 -5.00 13.75 2.94
CA PRO A 43 -3.58 13.44 3.22
C PRO A 43 -3.24 13.50 4.71
N HIS A 44 -3.95 14.30 5.49
CA HIS A 44 -3.45 14.74 6.81
C HIS A 44 -3.65 13.72 7.92
N LYS A 45 -4.76 12.98 7.98
CA LYS A 45 -5.04 12.07 9.12
C LYS A 45 -4.17 10.81 9.06
N LEU A 46 -3.76 10.38 7.88
CA LEU A 46 -2.95 9.18 7.66
C LEU A 46 -1.63 9.18 8.46
N VAL A 47 -0.96 10.34 8.53
CA VAL A 47 0.44 10.43 9.01
C VAL A 47 0.57 10.86 10.47
N VAL A 48 -0.48 11.44 11.07
CA VAL A 48 -0.45 12.11 12.39
C VAL A 48 0.09 11.20 13.51
N SER A 49 -0.27 9.92 13.50
CA SER A 49 0.11 8.97 14.55
C SER A 49 1.32 8.11 14.21
N MET A 50 1.89 8.20 13.01
CA MET A 50 2.94 7.28 12.57
C MET A 50 4.29 7.56 13.23
N THR A 51 4.98 6.48 13.60
CA THR A 51 6.42 6.49 13.87
C THR A 51 7.21 6.24 12.59
N VAL A 52 8.55 6.44 12.62
CA VAL A 52 9.44 6.10 11.49
C VAL A 52 9.26 4.65 11.05
N ALA A 53 9.13 3.71 11.99
CA ALA A 53 8.90 2.30 11.69
C ALA A 53 7.55 2.08 10.99
N ASP A 54 6.50 2.79 11.42
CA ASP A 54 5.17 2.69 10.80
C ASP A 54 5.16 3.23 9.38
N GLY A 55 5.79 4.40 9.16
CA GLY A 55 5.90 5.00 7.84
C GLY A 55 6.69 4.12 6.87
N ALA A 56 7.82 3.56 7.31
CA ALA A 56 8.62 2.65 6.50
C ALA A 56 7.83 1.40 6.10
N ARG A 57 7.12 0.77 7.07
CA ARG A 57 6.28 -0.40 6.82
C ARG A 57 5.12 -0.07 5.87
N TYR A 58 4.48 1.08 6.02
CA TYR A 58 3.41 1.52 5.13
C TYR A 58 3.91 1.66 3.69
N VAL A 59 5.04 2.35 3.46
CA VAL A 59 5.61 2.55 2.12
C VAL A 59 6.02 1.22 1.48
N GLN A 60 6.63 0.31 2.24
CA GLN A 60 6.97 -1.03 1.74
C GLN A 60 5.74 -1.81 1.29
N ASN A 61 4.67 -1.79 2.08
CA ASN A 61 3.42 -2.46 1.74
C ASN A 61 2.74 -1.83 0.52
N ALA A 62 2.70 -0.49 0.45
CA ALA A 62 2.14 0.25 -0.67
C ALA A 62 2.87 -0.08 -2.00
N LEU A 63 4.21 -0.11 -1.99
CA LEU A 63 5.00 -0.52 -3.16
C LEU A 63 4.73 -1.96 -3.56
N LYS A 64 4.62 -2.87 -2.58
CA LYS A 64 4.27 -4.26 -2.85
C LYS A 64 2.90 -4.36 -3.55
N THR A 65 1.88 -3.72 -2.99
CA THR A 65 0.53 -3.71 -3.57
C THR A 65 0.54 -3.13 -4.98
N PHE A 66 1.26 -2.02 -5.19
CA PHE A 66 1.40 -1.42 -6.52
C PHE A 66 2.08 -2.36 -7.52
N PHE A 67 3.17 -3.03 -7.14
CA PHE A 67 3.86 -3.98 -8.04
C PHE A 67 3.04 -5.24 -8.32
N ASP A 68 2.30 -5.75 -7.33
CA ASP A 68 1.37 -6.86 -7.53
C ASP A 68 0.30 -6.46 -8.58
N GLU A 69 -0.23 -5.23 -8.51
CA GLU A 69 -1.20 -4.74 -9.49
C GLU A 69 -0.56 -4.51 -10.87
N CYS A 70 0.68 -4.02 -10.93
CA CYS A 70 1.43 -3.93 -12.20
C CYS A 70 1.56 -5.30 -12.89
N GLU A 71 1.87 -6.34 -12.12
CA GLU A 71 1.94 -7.71 -12.65
C GLU A 71 0.57 -8.21 -13.10
N ASN A 72 -0.48 -7.93 -12.33
CA ASN A 72 -1.86 -8.25 -12.69
C ASN A 72 -2.29 -7.58 -14.00
N CYS A 73 -2.08 -6.26 -14.15
CA CYS A 73 -2.36 -5.53 -15.40
C CYS A 73 -1.62 -6.16 -16.59
N ARG A 74 -0.32 -6.43 -16.43
CA ARG A 74 0.49 -7.06 -17.49
C ARG A 74 -0.05 -8.44 -17.89
N ASN A 75 -0.40 -9.28 -16.91
CA ASN A 75 -0.91 -10.63 -17.16
C ASN A 75 -2.30 -10.63 -17.81
N ASN A 76 -3.08 -9.55 -17.64
CA ASN A 76 -4.38 -9.35 -18.28
C ASN A 76 -4.31 -8.58 -19.61
N GLY A 77 -3.12 -8.43 -20.20
CA GLY A 77 -2.94 -7.80 -21.51
C GLY A 77 -2.94 -6.27 -21.51
N ALA A 78 -2.83 -5.64 -20.34
CA ALA A 78 -2.60 -4.20 -20.21
C ALA A 78 -1.08 -3.93 -20.10
N ASP A 79 -0.32 -4.29 -21.14
CA ASP A 79 1.11 -4.03 -21.25
C ASP A 79 1.41 -2.68 -21.93
N GLY A 80 2.70 -2.28 -21.96
CA GLY A 80 3.15 -1.05 -22.63
C GLY A 80 2.91 0.22 -21.80
N SER A 81 2.04 1.11 -22.30
CA SER A 81 1.83 2.47 -21.74
C SER A 81 0.67 2.56 -20.75
N HIS A 82 0.14 1.43 -20.28
CA HIS A 82 -0.92 1.43 -19.28
C HIS A 82 -0.41 2.00 -17.95
N VAL A 83 -1.10 3.03 -17.44
CA VAL A 83 -0.81 3.60 -16.12
C VAL A 83 -1.63 2.81 -15.09
N VAL A 84 -0.93 2.05 -14.26
CA VAL A 84 -1.54 1.20 -13.23
C VAL A 84 -2.15 2.06 -12.14
N VAL A 85 -3.42 1.78 -11.82
CA VAL A 85 -4.14 2.41 -10.72
C VAL A 85 -4.71 1.31 -9.82
N VAL A 86 -4.33 1.33 -8.55
CA VAL A 86 -4.89 0.41 -7.55
C VAL A 86 -6.30 0.87 -7.21
N ASN A 87 -7.30 0.28 -7.87
CA ASN A 87 -8.71 0.68 -7.75
C ASN A 87 -9.44 0.09 -6.52
N ASN A 88 -8.72 -0.64 -5.65
CA ASN A 88 -9.25 -1.14 -4.39
C ASN A 88 -8.06 -1.49 -3.47
N PRO A 89 -7.51 -0.51 -2.73
CA PRO A 89 -6.39 -0.75 -1.82
C PRO A 89 -6.74 -1.93 -0.93
N ALA A 90 -5.82 -2.89 -0.79
CA ALA A 90 -6.06 -4.12 -0.05
C ALA A 90 -6.90 -3.85 1.20
N ARG A 91 -8.05 -4.55 1.30
CA ARG A 91 -8.96 -4.52 2.45
C ARG A 91 -8.13 -4.46 3.72
N ASP A 92 -8.28 -3.36 4.47
CA ASP A 92 -7.60 -3.16 5.73
C ASP A 92 -7.67 -4.47 6.55
N ALA A 93 -6.52 -4.93 7.04
CA ALA A 93 -6.38 -6.14 7.85
C ALA A 93 -7.06 -6.03 9.24
N THR A 94 -8.10 -5.20 9.38
CA THR A 94 -8.85 -4.96 10.61
C THR A 94 -10.33 -4.62 10.33
N VAL A 95 -11.08 -5.45 9.60
CA VAL A 95 -12.55 -5.58 9.80
C VAL A 95 -12.97 -7.02 9.52
N GLN A 96 -13.48 -7.71 10.55
CA GLN A 96 -14.21 -8.97 10.41
C GLN A 96 -15.62 -8.70 9.83
N GLN A 97 -16.10 -9.66 9.02
CA GLN A 97 -17.49 -9.88 8.54
C GLN A 97 -17.93 -9.04 7.32
N GLU A 98 -18.56 -9.60 6.28
CA GLU A 98 -19.41 -10.80 6.22
C GLU A 98 -19.09 -11.75 5.07
N THR A 99 -19.31 -13.03 5.35
CA THR A 99 -19.39 -14.15 4.42
C THR A 99 -20.49 -13.93 3.37
N ARG A 100 -20.18 -13.24 2.26
CA ARG A 100 -20.94 -13.44 1.01
C ARG A 100 -20.46 -14.73 0.35
N SER A 101 -20.74 -15.80 1.06
CA SER A 101 -20.57 -17.18 0.68
C SER A 101 -21.57 -17.50 -0.43
N SER A 102 -21.04 -17.93 -1.59
CA SER A 102 -21.52 -18.95 -2.55
C SER A 102 -23.00 -19.04 -2.96
N TRP A 103 -23.95 -18.84 -2.03
CA TRP A 103 -25.39 -19.03 -2.18
C TRP A 103 -26.07 -18.06 -3.15
N GLN A 104 -25.51 -16.86 -3.36
CA GLN A 104 -26.06 -15.91 -4.33
C GLN A 104 -25.94 -16.41 -5.78
N LYS A 105 -25.01 -17.32 -6.07
CA LYS A 105 -24.88 -17.95 -7.40
C LYS A 105 -25.84 -19.13 -7.61
N MET A 106 -26.34 -19.73 -6.52
CA MET A 106 -27.27 -20.86 -6.61
C MET A 106 -28.74 -20.41 -6.75
N LEU A 107 -29.08 -19.21 -6.28
CA LEU A 107 -30.44 -18.67 -6.38
C LEU A 107 -30.74 -18.02 -7.75
N SER A 108 -29.72 -17.56 -8.49
CA SER A 108 -29.93 -17.00 -9.83
C SER A 108 -30.35 -18.05 -10.88
N CYS A 109 -30.26 -19.34 -10.56
CA CYS A 109 -30.64 -20.43 -11.45
C CYS A 109 -32.00 -21.07 -11.08
N LEU A 110 -32.72 -20.50 -10.11
CA LEU A 110 -34.00 -21.03 -9.62
C LEU A 110 -35.18 -20.03 -9.74
N LEU A 111 -35.01 -18.97 -10.55
CA LEU A 111 -36.08 -18.09 -11.02
C LEU A 111 -36.06 -18.03 -12.55
#